data_AF-X1GFI1-F1
#
_entry.id   AF-X1GFI1-F1
#
_cell.length_a   1.000
_cell.length_b   1.000
_cell.length_c   1.000
_cell.angle_alpha   90.00
_cell.angle_beta   90.00
_cell.angle_gamma   90.00
#
_symmetry.space_group_name_H-M   'P 1'
#
loop_
_entity.id
_entity.type
_entity.pdbx_description
1 polymer ?
#
loop_
_entity_poly.entity_id
_entity_poly.type
_entity_poly.pdbx_seq_one_letter_code
_entity_poly.pdbx_strand_id
1 'polypeptide(L)'
;RILVQAKDGIDDKAVGRFIESLNLRREMTDAIDPLIREASSSSLRQLYPLKLSRLGVIWIACGISDLIPFYYNRTPENQKLSVAVYVDTSPSMNEFKENEVWLIDKLKESFPTDIFVFSGSVEEVSTKDFALGKYPQGYSTSFDAVVEHFLKEKDDFALVFSDGCSSVSEENKNKFKISRKKLYSIYFSTWDNNVTSDLDSISSSSISLVIEKKERARR
;
A
#
# COMPACT_ATOMS: atom_id res chain seq x y z
N ARG A 1 -24.06 6.80 7.62
CA ARG A 1 -25.06 7.55 8.43
C ARG A 1 -24.47 7.80 9.81
N ILE A 2 -23.75 8.90 9.99
CA ILE A 2 -23.32 9.37 11.30
C ILE A 2 -23.70 10.85 11.34
N LEU A 3 -24.99 11.11 11.50
CA LEU A 3 -25.47 12.38 12.01
C LEU A 3 -26.07 12.03 13.37
N VAL A 4 -25.23 12.13 14.39
CA VAL A 4 -25.69 12.13 15.78
C VAL A 4 -26.51 13.40 15.92
N GLN A 5 -27.83 13.27 15.91
CA GLN A 5 -28.72 14.32 16.40
C GLN A 5 -28.51 14.40 17.93
N ALA A 6 -27.55 15.21 18.34
CA ALA A 6 -27.47 15.68 19.72
C ALA A 6 -28.42 16.87 19.85
N LYS A 7 -29.28 16.82 20.86
CA LYS A 7 -30.34 17.80 21.13
C LYS A 7 -29.81 19.09 21.79
N ASP A 8 -28.51 19.19 22.00
CA ASP A 8 -27.82 20.30 22.67
C ASP A 8 -26.48 20.57 21.97
N GLY A 9 -26.39 21.63 21.16
CA GLY A 9 -25.13 22.16 20.63
C GLY A 9 -24.36 21.27 19.64
N ILE A 10 -23.61 21.88 18.74
CA ILE A 10 -22.62 21.17 17.93
C ILE A 10 -21.42 20.92 18.86
N ASP A 11 -21.03 19.65 19.05
CA ASP A 11 -19.83 19.30 19.81
C ASP A 11 -18.60 19.72 19.00
N ASP A 12 -18.05 20.89 19.32
CA ASP A 12 -16.86 21.45 18.67
C ASP A 12 -15.67 20.48 18.67
N LYS A 13 -15.58 19.59 19.67
CA LYS A 13 -14.55 18.54 19.72
C LYS A 13 -14.84 17.38 18.77
N ALA A 14 -16.11 17.09 18.47
CA ALA A 14 -16.46 16.12 17.44
C ALA A 14 -16.19 16.68 16.04
N VAL A 15 -16.44 17.98 15.84
CA VAL A 15 -16.13 18.66 14.58
C VAL A 15 -14.62 18.75 14.34
N GLY A 16 -13.83 19.09 15.36
CA GLY A 16 -12.37 19.11 15.27
C GLY A 16 -11.79 17.74 14.84
N ARG A 17 -12.21 16.67 15.52
CA ARG A 17 -11.82 15.29 15.17
C ARG A 17 -12.23 14.89 13.76
N PHE A 18 -13.38 15.35 13.30
CA PHE A 18 -13.83 15.09 11.93
C PHE A 18 -12.94 15.80 10.91
N ILE A 19 -12.59 17.06 11.14
CA ILE A 19 -11.70 17.83 10.27
C ILE A 19 -10.30 17.22 10.22
N GLU A 20 -9.73 16.83 11.36
CA GLU A 20 -8.45 16.11 11.44
C GLU A 20 -8.49 14.82 10.62
N SER A 21 -9.56 14.02 10.79
CA SER A 21 -9.72 12.79 10.02
C SER A 21 -9.85 13.05 8.51
N LEU A 22 -10.43 14.16 8.09
CA LEU A 22 -10.52 14.53 6.67
C LEU A 22 -9.17 14.97 6.11
N ASN A 23 -8.39 15.73 6.87
CA ASN A 23 -7.05 16.16 6.45
C ASN A 23 -6.12 14.97 6.29
N LEU A 24 -6.10 14.07 7.27
CA LEU A 24 -5.31 12.84 7.23
C LEU A 24 -5.70 11.96 6.05
N ARG A 25 -7.00 11.84 5.76
CA ARG A 25 -7.50 11.12 4.57
C ARG A 25 -7.06 11.77 3.26
N ARG A 26 -7.02 13.11 3.21
CA ARG A 26 -6.53 13.82 2.04
C ARG A 26 -5.04 13.57 1.84
N GLU A 27 -4.23 13.69 2.90
CA GLU A 27 -2.79 13.39 2.84
C GLU A 27 -2.51 11.96 2.40
N MET A 28 -3.26 10.99 2.93
CA MET A 28 -3.19 9.60 2.47
C MET A 28 -3.52 9.43 0.99
N THR A 29 -4.54 10.14 0.50
CA THR A 29 -4.93 10.06 -0.91
C THR A 29 -3.83 10.65 -1.79
N ASP A 30 -3.33 11.83 -1.42
CA ASP A 30 -2.26 12.53 -2.14
C ASP A 30 -0.95 11.72 -2.13
N ALA A 31 -0.69 10.96 -1.06
CA ALA A 31 0.44 10.03 -0.94
C ALA A 31 0.29 8.78 -1.83
N ILE A 32 -0.90 8.19 -1.86
CA ILE A 32 -1.14 6.93 -2.55
C ILE A 32 -1.32 7.12 -4.06
N ASP A 33 -1.98 8.20 -4.49
CA ASP A 33 -2.29 8.46 -5.90
C ASP A 33 -1.06 8.36 -6.85
N PRO A 34 0.12 8.92 -6.51
CA PRO A 34 1.33 8.71 -7.29
C PRO A 34 1.75 7.25 -7.40
N LEU A 35 1.64 6.48 -6.32
CA LEU A 35 1.97 5.04 -6.28
C LEU A 35 1.00 4.25 -7.16
N ILE A 36 -0.30 4.56 -7.08
CA ILE A 36 -1.35 4.00 -7.94
C ILE A 36 -1.07 4.30 -9.42
N ARG A 37 -0.68 5.54 -9.73
CA ARG A 37 -0.32 5.96 -11.10
C ARG A 37 0.93 5.26 -11.60
N GLU A 38 1.96 5.12 -10.77
CA GLU A 38 3.18 4.44 -11.15
C GLU A 38 2.91 2.96 -11.42
N ALA A 39 2.18 2.28 -10.51
CA ALA A 39 1.75 0.91 -10.72
C ALA A 39 1.02 0.77 -12.05
N SER A 40 -0.05 1.57 -12.26
CA SER A 40 -0.88 1.54 -13.47
C SER A 40 -0.17 1.94 -14.77
N SER A 41 0.93 2.70 -14.69
CA SER A 41 1.68 3.14 -15.88
C SER A 41 2.62 2.09 -16.47
N SER A 42 2.79 0.93 -15.84
CA SER A 42 3.71 -0.09 -16.36
C SER A 42 3.22 -0.62 -17.71
N SER A 43 4.09 -0.55 -18.73
CA SER A 43 3.79 -1.02 -20.08
C SER A 43 4.20 -2.48 -20.24
N LEU A 44 3.26 -3.33 -20.65
CA LEU A 44 3.54 -4.73 -20.96
C LEU A 44 4.38 -4.84 -22.24
N ARG A 45 5.49 -5.59 -22.14
CA ARG A 45 6.26 -6.03 -23.31
C ARG A 45 5.57 -7.25 -23.91
N GLN A 46 5.20 -7.17 -25.18
CA GLN A 46 4.52 -8.27 -25.89
C GLN A 46 5.18 -8.50 -27.25
N LEU A 47 5.02 -9.70 -27.80
CA LEU A 47 5.58 -10.08 -29.11
C LEU A 47 4.79 -9.53 -30.30
N TYR A 48 3.63 -8.93 -30.06
CA TYR A 48 2.76 -8.38 -31.09
C TYR A 48 2.34 -6.94 -30.73
N PRO A 49 2.21 -6.03 -31.71
CA PRO A 49 1.71 -4.69 -31.47
C PRO A 49 0.18 -4.72 -31.33
N LEU A 50 -0.33 -4.46 -30.12
CA LEU A 50 -1.78 -4.44 -29.85
C LEU A 50 -2.30 -3.01 -29.74
N LYS A 51 -1.77 -2.25 -28.77
CA LYS A 51 -2.03 -0.81 -28.56
C LYS A 51 -0.73 -0.18 -28.12
N LEU A 52 0.05 0.38 -29.04
CA LEU A 52 1.39 0.87 -28.71
C LEU A 52 1.36 2.04 -27.71
N SER A 53 2.29 2.00 -26.77
CA SER A 53 2.61 3.16 -25.93
C SER A 53 3.30 4.24 -26.77
N ARG A 54 3.42 5.47 -26.25
CA ARG A 54 4.18 6.54 -26.94
C ARG A 54 5.61 6.09 -27.25
N LEU A 55 6.24 5.39 -26.30
CA LEU A 55 7.56 4.80 -26.48
C LEU A 55 7.55 3.71 -27.56
N GLY A 56 6.55 2.82 -27.55
CA GLY A 56 6.40 1.76 -28.55
C GLY A 56 6.30 2.30 -29.98
N VAL A 57 5.57 3.41 -30.18
CA VAL A 57 5.49 4.08 -31.50
C VAL A 57 6.87 4.59 -31.95
N ILE A 58 7.63 5.21 -31.05
CA ILE A 58 8.99 5.71 -31.36
C ILE A 58 9.92 4.54 -31.72
N TRP A 59 9.86 3.44 -30.97
CA TRP A 59 10.71 2.27 -31.20
C TRP A 59 10.46 1.63 -32.56
N ILE A 60 9.18 1.50 -32.96
CA ILE A 60 8.84 1.02 -34.29
C ILE A 60 9.29 2.02 -35.36
N ALA A 61 9.02 3.32 -35.17
CA ALA A 61 9.41 4.35 -36.14
C ALA A 61 10.93 4.43 -36.36
N CYS A 62 11.72 4.13 -35.33
CA CYS A 62 13.17 4.05 -35.40
C CYS A 62 13.71 2.68 -35.89
N GLY A 63 12.85 1.72 -36.23
CA GLY A 63 13.26 0.38 -36.68
C GLY A 63 13.87 -0.51 -35.58
N ILE A 64 13.78 -0.11 -34.30
CA ILE A 64 14.33 -0.90 -33.18
C ILE A 64 13.57 -2.21 -33.01
N SER A 65 12.25 -2.19 -33.28
CA SER A 65 11.41 -3.38 -33.20
C SER A 65 11.71 -4.43 -34.27
N ASP A 66 12.43 -4.07 -35.35
CA ASP A 66 12.90 -5.02 -36.37
C ASP A 66 14.11 -5.83 -35.87
N LEU A 67 14.90 -5.24 -34.97
CA LEU A 67 16.05 -5.87 -34.31
C LEU A 67 15.64 -6.67 -33.07
N ILE A 68 14.68 -6.15 -32.31
CA ILE A 68 14.21 -6.73 -31.06
C ILE A 68 12.69 -6.87 -31.18
N PRO A 69 12.14 -8.10 -31.34
CA PRO A 69 10.71 -8.32 -31.60
C PRO A 69 9.84 -8.18 -30.34
N PHE A 70 10.10 -7.15 -29.54
CA PHE A 70 9.26 -6.74 -28.42
C PHE A 70 8.60 -5.40 -28.72
N TYR A 71 7.30 -5.35 -28.45
CA TYR A 71 6.46 -4.18 -28.59
C TYR A 71 6.04 -3.68 -27.21
N TYR A 72 6.18 -2.37 -27.01
CA TYR A 72 5.72 -1.71 -25.78
C TYR A 72 4.26 -1.34 -25.95
N ASN A 73 3.37 -2.22 -25.51
CA ASN A 73 1.94 -1.97 -25.53
C ASN A 73 1.51 -1.22 -24.27
N ARG A 74 0.47 -0.41 -24.41
CA ARG A 74 -0.31 0.11 -23.29
C ARG A 74 -1.04 -1.06 -22.67
N THR A 75 -1.00 -1.12 -21.35
CA THR A 75 -1.83 -2.03 -20.58
C THR A 75 -3.30 -1.67 -20.86
N PRO A 76 -4.16 -2.65 -21.20
CA PRO A 76 -5.57 -2.38 -21.44
C PRO A 76 -6.18 -1.68 -20.22
N GLU A 77 -6.98 -0.64 -20.43
CA GLU A 77 -7.60 0.15 -19.34
C GLU A 77 -8.41 -0.70 -18.34
N ASN A 78 -8.84 -1.90 -18.76
CA ASN A 78 -9.59 -2.84 -17.93
C ASN A 78 -8.72 -3.86 -17.17
N GLN A 79 -7.42 -3.93 -17.44
CA GLN A 79 -6.51 -4.80 -16.71
C GLN A 79 -6.08 -4.05 -15.45
N LYS A 80 -6.98 -4.04 -14.45
CA LYS A 80 -6.65 -3.52 -13.13
C LYS A 80 -5.49 -4.36 -12.59
N LEU A 81 -4.42 -3.68 -12.20
CA LEU A 81 -3.30 -4.35 -11.55
C LEU A 81 -3.77 -4.98 -10.25
N SER A 82 -3.33 -6.20 -10.02
CA SER A 82 -3.52 -6.87 -8.75
C SER A 82 -2.41 -6.40 -7.82
N VAL A 83 -2.79 -5.88 -6.66
CA VAL A 83 -1.86 -5.37 -5.65
C VAL A 83 -2.05 -6.18 -4.38
N ALA A 84 -0.97 -6.79 -3.90
CA ALA A 84 -0.96 -7.47 -2.62
C ALA A 84 -0.81 -6.42 -1.50
N VAL A 85 -1.79 -6.33 -0.60
CA VAL A 85 -1.74 -5.39 0.53
C VAL A 85 -1.39 -6.12 1.80
N TYR A 86 -0.30 -5.71 2.44
CA TYR A 86 0.19 -6.26 3.70
C TYR A 86 -0.05 -5.23 4.82
N VAL A 87 -0.75 -5.63 5.87
CA VAL A 87 -1.06 -4.78 7.02
C VAL A 87 -0.43 -5.34 8.28
N ASP A 88 0.40 -4.53 8.91
CA ASP A 88 1.01 -4.83 10.20
C ASP A 88 -0.06 -4.80 11.31
N THR A 89 -0.18 -5.90 12.04
CA THR A 89 -1.15 -6.09 13.13
C THR A 89 -0.50 -6.21 14.49
N SER A 90 0.76 -5.78 14.59
CA SER A 90 1.51 -5.74 15.83
C SER A 90 0.91 -4.78 16.87
N PRO A 91 1.29 -4.92 18.15
CA PRO A 91 0.68 -4.12 19.21
C PRO A 91 0.87 -2.60 19.07
N SER A 92 1.94 -2.15 18.42
CA SER A 92 2.22 -0.73 18.13
C SER A 92 1.26 -0.14 17.11
N MET A 93 0.71 -0.96 16.22
CA MET A 93 -0.25 -0.56 15.18
C MET A 93 -1.68 -0.39 15.70
N ASN A 94 -1.96 -0.77 16.95
CA ASN A 94 -3.30 -0.66 17.53
C ASN A 94 -3.89 0.75 17.50
N GLU A 95 -3.06 1.80 17.56
CA GLU A 95 -3.50 3.19 17.52
C GLU A 95 -3.96 3.61 16.10
N PHE A 96 -3.63 2.84 15.05
CA PHE A 96 -3.83 3.19 13.64
C PHE A 96 -4.93 2.38 12.93
N LYS A 97 -5.60 1.44 13.61
CA LYS A 97 -6.61 0.55 13.01
C LYS A 97 -7.74 1.26 12.25
N GLU A 98 -8.26 2.36 12.80
CA GLU A 98 -9.33 3.13 12.13
C GLU A 98 -8.87 3.67 10.76
N ASN A 99 -7.59 4.03 10.68
CA ASN A 99 -6.97 4.60 9.50
C ASN A 99 -6.64 3.50 8.47
N GLU A 100 -6.16 2.34 8.91
CA GLU A 100 -5.94 1.16 8.05
C GLU A 100 -7.21 0.73 7.31
N VAL A 101 -8.35 0.61 8.02
CA VAL A 101 -9.62 0.16 7.42
C VAL A 101 -10.08 1.12 6.32
N TRP A 102 -9.97 2.43 6.55
CA TRP A 102 -10.33 3.43 5.54
C TRP A 102 -9.44 3.34 4.31
N LEU A 103 -8.15 3.12 4.51
CA LEU A 103 -7.17 3.06 3.44
C LEU A 103 -7.41 1.87 2.51
N ILE A 104 -7.71 0.73 3.09
CA ILE A 104 -8.03 -0.48 2.33
C ILE A 104 -9.37 -0.29 1.60
N ASP A 105 -10.36 0.36 2.20
CA ASP A 105 -11.61 0.69 1.51
C ASP A 105 -11.36 1.53 0.24
N LYS A 106 -10.44 2.50 0.31
CA LYS A 106 -10.00 3.28 -0.87
C LYS A 106 -9.24 2.45 -1.89
N LEU A 107 -8.35 1.57 -1.46
CA LEU A 107 -7.57 0.73 -2.37
C LEU A 107 -8.45 -0.26 -3.15
N LYS A 108 -9.51 -0.80 -2.52
CA LYS A 108 -10.48 -1.68 -3.19
C LYS A 108 -11.24 -1.01 -4.33
N GLU A 109 -11.46 0.31 -4.27
CA GLU A 109 -12.08 1.06 -5.37
C GLU A 109 -11.17 1.05 -6.61
N SER A 110 -9.85 1.16 -6.39
CA SER A 110 -8.82 1.28 -7.43
C SER A 110 -8.38 -0.08 -7.99
N PHE A 111 -8.21 -1.11 -7.15
CA PHE A 111 -7.64 -2.40 -7.54
C PHE A 111 -8.39 -3.61 -6.95
N PRO A 112 -8.40 -4.77 -7.63
CA PRO A 112 -8.59 -6.06 -6.96
C PRO A 112 -7.44 -6.23 -5.97
N THR A 113 -7.75 -6.38 -4.69
CA THR A 113 -6.77 -6.37 -3.61
C THR A 113 -6.91 -7.62 -2.77
N ASP A 114 -5.89 -8.46 -2.76
CA ASP A 114 -5.73 -9.53 -1.79
C ASP A 114 -5.11 -8.90 -0.53
N ILE A 115 -5.78 -9.03 0.62
CA ILE A 115 -5.35 -8.43 1.88
C ILE A 115 -4.70 -9.50 2.73
N PHE A 116 -3.48 -9.21 3.14
CA PHE A 116 -2.69 -10.01 4.04
C PHE A 116 -2.46 -9.21 5.32
N VAL A 117 -2.66 -9.84 6.46
CA VAL A 117 -2.23 -9.30 7.74
C VAL A 117 -0.94 -9.98 8.14
N PHE A 118 -0.05 -9.24 8.81
CA PHE A 118 1.18 -9.82 9.29
C PHE A 118 1.53 -9.35 10.70
N SER A 119 2.28 -10.22 11.38
CA SER A 119 2.92 -9.97 12.66
C SER A 119 4.17 -10.84 12.70
N GLY A 120 4.14 -12.03 13.30
CA GLY A 120 5.18 -13.06 13.16
C GLY A 120 5.04 -13.93 11.91
N SER A 121 3.82 -14.04 11.38
CA SER A 121 3.48 -14.77 10.15
C SER A 121 2.52 -13.94 9.30
N VAL A 122 2.40 -14.29 8.03
CA VAL A 122 1.47 -13.67 7.08
C VAL A 122 0.24 -14.55 6.95
N GLU A 123 -0.95 -13.95 7.03
CA GLU A 123 -2.22 -14.63 6.82
C GLU A 123 -3.12 -13.81 5.89
N GLU A 124 -3.78 -14.48 4.94
CA GLU A 124 -4.78 -13.85 4.08
C GLU A 124 -6.08 -13.63 4.86
N VAL A 125 -6.65 -12.43 4.73
CA VAL A 125 -7.89 -12.04 5.41
C VAL A 125 -8.87 -11.48 4.39
N SER A 126 -10.12 -11.90 4.51
CA SER A 126 -11.17 -11.36 3.64
C SER A 126 -11.35 -9.86 3.90
N THR A 127 -11.62 -9.11 2.83
CA THR A 127 -11.95 -7.69 2.88
C THR A 127 -13.06 -7.35 3.88
N LYS A 128 -14.00 -8.28 4.13
CA LYS A 128 -15.09 -8.15 5.10
C LYS A 128 -14.60 -8.34 6.53
N ASP A 129 -13.81 -9.38 6.78
CA ASP A 129 -13.28 -9.68 8.12
C ASP A 129 -12.31 -8.60 8.56
N PHE A 130 -11.46 -8.11 7.65
CA PHE A 130 -10.59 -6.98 7.91
C PHE A 130 -11.38 -5.72 8.32
N ALA A 131 -12.44 -5.37 7.57
CA ALA A 131 -13.28 -4.21 7.88
C ALA A 131 -14.04 -4.33 9.21
N LEU A 132 -14.31 -5.57 9.65
CA LEU A 132 -14.92 -5.85 10.95
C LEU A 132 -13.91 -5.93 12.10
N GLY A 133 -12.60 -5.75 11.83
CA GLY A 133 -11.54 -5.92 12.82
C GLY A 133 -11.32 -7.37 13.24
N LYS A 134 -11.82 -8.34 12.46
CA LYS A 134 -11.74 -9.78 12.73
C LYS A 134 -10.52 -10.39 12.06
N TYR A 135 -9.35 -10.07 12.58
CA TYR A 135 -8.09 -10.64 12.12
C TYR A 135 -7.20 -10.99 13.33
N PRO A 136 -6.30 -11.98 13.19
CA PRO A 136 -5.37 -12.32 14.24
C PRO A 136 -4.49 -11.11 14.58
N GLN A 137 -4.29 -10.88 15.88
CA GLN A 137 -3.31 -9.93 16.37
C GLN A 137 -2.11 -10.72 16.87
N GLY A 138 -0.92 -10.34 16.42
CA GLY A 138 0.31 -10.95 16.88
C GLY A 138 1.03 -10.13 17.93
N TYR A 139 2.08 -10.74 18.49
CA TYR A 139 2.95 -10.13 19.50
C TYR A 139 4.30 -9.69 18.95
N SER A 140 4.58 -9.93 17.66
CA SER A 140 5.84 -9.63 16.99
C SER A 140 5.61 -9.05 15.59
N THR A 141 6.67 -8.54 14.97
CA THR A 141 6.66 -8.03 13.59
C THR A 141 7.80 -8.67 12.82
N SER A 142 7.55 -9.14 11.59
CA SER A 142 8.56 -9.76 10.73
C SER A 142 8.35 -9.34 9.28
N PHE A 143 9.24 -8.48 8.79
CA PHE A 143 9.26 -8.12 7.36
C PHE A 143 9.82 -9.24 6.49
N ASP A 144 10.66 -10.14 7.02
CA ASP A 144 11.10 -11.33 6.29
C ASP A 144 9.90 -12.21 5.90
N ALA A 145 8.94 -12.41 6.81
CA ALA A 145 7.73 -13.16 6.50
C ALA A 145 6.91 -12.53 5.35
N VAL A 146 6.83 -11.19 5.32
CA VAL A 146 6.16 -10.44 4.24
C VAL A 146 6.89 -10.62 2.91
N VAL A 147 8.21 -10.46 2.90
CA VAL A 147 9.01 -10.58 1.67
C VAL A 147 8.96 -12.01 1.12
N GLU A 148 9.11 -13.03 1.97
CA GLU A 148 9.05 -14.43 1.57
C GLU A 148 7.67 -14.84 1.03
N HIS A 149 6.60 -14.33 1.65
CA HIS A 149 5.24 -14.54 1.18
C HIS A 149 5.06 -13.87 -0.18
N PHE A 150 5.39 -12.58 -0.29
CA PHE A 150 5.20 -11.82 -1.51
C PHE A 150 6.01 -12.35 -2.70
N LEU A 151 7.20 -12.91 -2.47
CA LEU A 151 7.99 -13.56 -3.51
C LEU A 151 7.28 -14.77 -4.13
N LYS A 152 6.41 -15.46 -3.40
CA LYS A 152 5.63 -16.61 -3.87
C LYS A 152 4.30 -16.20 -4.51
N GLU A 153 3.80 -15.01 -4.18
CA GLU A 153 2.54 -14.51 -4.71
C GLU A 153 2.58 -14.25 -6.21
N LYS A 154 1.39 -14.23 -6.83
CA LYS A 154 1.23 -13.94 -8.27
C LYS A 154 1.42 -12.45 -8.59
N ASP A 155 1.27 -11.58 -7.59
CA ASP A 155 1.23 -10.14 -7.78
C ASP A 155 2.63 -9.55 -7.99
N ASP A 156 2.72 -8.58 -8.90
CA ASP A 156 3.98 -7.88 -9.22
C ASP A 156 4.22 -6.70 -8.27
N PHE A 157 3.17 -6.22 -7.59
CA PHE A 157 3.17 -5.05 -6.73
C PHE A 157 2.66 -5.39 -5.34
N ALA A 158 3.39 -4.94 -4.32
CA ALA A 158 2.96 -5.00 -2.93
C ALA A 158 2.91 -3.62 -2.30
N LEU A 159 1.96 -3.43 -1.39
CA LEU A 159 1.86 -2.29 -0.51
C LEU A 159 1.95 -2.78 0.93
N VAL A 160 2.90 -2.25 1.71
CA VAL A 160 3.13 -2.65 3.10
C VAL A 160 2.81 -1.49 4.03
N PHE A 161 1.90 -1.72 4.96
CA PHE A 161 1.52 -0.80 6.03
C PHE A 161 2.16 -1.24 7.33
N SER A 162 2.98 -0.39 7.95
CA SER A 162 3.65 -0.69 9.22
C SER A 162 4.08 0.59 9.93
N ASP A 163 4.59 0.49 11.16
CA ASP A 163 5.30 1.56 11.85
C ASP A 163 6.81 1.56 11.54
N GLY A 164 7.28 0.61 10.73
CA GLY A 164 8.67 0.49 10.28
C GLY A 164 9.58 -0.28 11.24
N CYS A 165 9.05 -0.83 12.34
CA CYS A 165 9.83 -1.47 13.40
C CYS A 165 10.06 -2.98 13.18
N SER A 166 10.83 -3.34 12.15
CA SER A 166 11.38 -4.69 11.93
C SER A 166 12.58 -4.62 10.98
N SER A 167 13.36 -5.70 10.89
CA SER A 167 14.43 -5.87 9.92
C SER A 167 14.04 -6.82 8.80
N VAL A 168 14.78 -6.75 7.69
CA VAL A 168 14.75 -7.72 6.58
C VAL A 168 16.13 -8.33 6.45
N SER A 169 16.23 -9.66 6.39
CA SER A 169 17.50 -10.35 6.17
C SER A 169 18.12 -10.00 4.80
N GLU A 170 19.45 -9.94 4.74
CA GLU A 170 20.15 -9.60 3.49
C GLU A 170 19.92 -10.64 2.38
N GLU A 171 19.70 -11.91 2.76
CA GLU A 171 19.33 -12.97 1.84
C GLU A 171 17.99 -12.66 1.14
N ASN A 172 16.96 -12.28 1.91
CA ASN A 172 15.66 -11.95 1.36
C ASN A 172 15.68 -10.65 0.55
N LYS A 173 16.49 -9.65 0.94
CA LYS A 173 16.69 -8.44 0.12
C LYS A 173 17.26 -8.79 -1.26
N ASN A 174 18.23 -9.70 -1.32
CA ASN A 174 18.83 -10.12 -2.58
C ASN A 174 17.84 -10.91 -3.45
N LYS A 175 17.08 -11.85 -2.86
CA LYS A 175 16.01 -12.56 -3.56
C LYS A 175 14.97 -11.58 -4.12
N PHE A 176 14.58 -10.58 -3.33
CA PHE A 176 13.63 -9.55 -3.75
C PHE A 176 14.14 -8.75 -4.95
N LYS A 177 15.37 -8.25 -4.92
CA LYS A 177 15.98 -7.50 -6.03
C LYS A 177 16.03 -8.31 -7.34
N ILE A 178 16.24 -9.62 -7.26
CA ILE A 178 16.26 -10.50 -8.44
C ILE A 178 14.85 -10.70 -9.02
N SER A 179 13.83 -10.73 -8.17
CA SER A 179 12.44 -11.01 -8.59
C SER A 179 11.82 -9.96 -9.51
N ARG A 180 12.36 -8.73 -9.52
CA ARG A 180 11.81 -7.55 -10.21
C ARG A 180 10.41 -7.13 -9.77
N LYS A 181 9.89 -7.72 -8.69
CA LYS A 181 8.67 -7.25 -8.03
C LYS A 181 8.92 -5.86 -7.43
N LYS A 182 7.85 -5.09 -7.27
CA LYS A 182 7.90 -3.78 -6.63
C LYS A 182 7.16 -3.81 -5.32
N LEU A 183 7.76 -3.18 -4.32
CA LEU A 183 7.19 -3.01 -2.99
C LEU A 183 7.13 -1.53 -2.70
N TYR A 184 6.02 -1.11 -2.11
CA TYR A 184 5.78 0.25 -1.65
C TYR A 184 5.49 0.20 -0.15
N SER A 185 6.11 1.11 0.59
CA SER A 185 5.98 1.13 2.06
C SER A 185 5.22 2.37 2.50
N ILE A 186 4.23 2.19 3.37
CA ILE A 186 3.51 3.29 4.01
C ILE A 186 3.69 3.14 5.51
N TYR A 187 4.40 4.11 6.09
CA TYR A 187 4.69 4.14 7.51
C TYR A 187 3.69 5.00 8.26
N PHE A 188 3.19 4.49 9.38
CA PHE A 188 2.44 5.27 10.34
C PHE A 188 3.34 5.69 11.49
N SER A 189 3.35 6.98 11.78
CA SER A 189 4.10 7.51 12.91
C SER A 189 3.27 8.52 13.68
N THR A 190 3.65 8.77 14.93
CA THR A 190 3.01 9.79 15.79
C THR A 190 3.92 11.00 16.06
N TRP A 191 5.17 10.97 15.58
CA TRP A 191 6.21 11.92 16.01
C TRP A 191 7.04 12.48 14.88
N ASP A 192 7.24 11.73 13.79
CA ASP A 192 8.21 12.08 12.75
C ASP A 192 7.73 11.72 11.33
N ASN A 193 7.88 12.66 10.41
CA ASN A 193 7.60 12.47 8.99
C ASN A 193 8.71 11.68 8.27
N ASN A 194 9.81 11.36 8.93
CA ASN A 194 10.93 10.63 8.34
C ASN A 194 11.15 9.28 9.06
N VAL A 195 10.20 8.36 8.91
CA VAL A 195 10.42 6.98 9.38
C VAL A 195 11.40 6.29 8.43
N THR A 196 12.57 5.93 8.94
CA THR A 196 13.53 5.07 8.22
C THR A 196 13.37 3.63 8.67
N SER A 197 13.21 2.72 7.72
CA SER A 197 13.08 1.29 7.99
C SER A 197 13.99 0.46 7.09
N ASP A 198 14.37 -0.74 7.54
CA ASP A 198 15.12 -1.70 6.71
C ASP A 198 14.38 -2.06 5.41
N LEU A 199 13.04 -1.96 5.42
CA LEU A 199 12.20 -2.18 4.26
C LEU A 199 12.46 -1.15 3.14
N ASP A 200 12.97 0.05 3.47
CA ASP A 200 13.31 1.10 2.49
C ASP A 200 14.43 0.67 1.55
N SER A 201 15.30 -0.25 1.98
CA SER A 201 16.39 -0.77 1.16
C SER A 201 15.93 -1.60 -0.05
N ILE A 202 14.68 -2.06 -0.01
CA ILE A 202 14.04 -2.85 -1.08
C ILE A 202 12.77 -2.19 -1.64
N SER A 203 12.21 -1.22 -0.92
CA SER A 203 11.05 -0.46 -1.35
C SER A 203 11.39 0.44 -2.53
N SER A 204 10.50 0.50 -3.52
CA SER A 204 10.63 1.44 -4.65
C SER A 204 10.30 2.86 -4.22
N SER A 205 9.40 3.02 -3.26
CA SER A 205 9.07 4.30 -2.63
C SER A 205 8.46 4.04 -1.26
N SER A 206 8.86 4.84 -0.29
CA SER A 206 8.26 4.89 1.03
C SER A 206 7.66 6.25 1.32
N ILE A 207 6.57 6.24 2.08
CA ILE A 207 5.87 7.44 2.54
C ILE A 207 5.59 7.28 4.03
N SER A 208 5.86 8.32 4.81
CA SER A 208 5.46 8.37 6.22
C SER A 208 4.26 9.28 6.38
N LEU A 209 3.29 8.82 7.16
CA LEU A 209 2.08 9.54 7.53
C LEU A 209 2.13 9.80 9.03
N VAL A 210 2.20 11.08 9.40
CA VAL A 210 2.12 11.49 10.80
C VAL A 210 0.67 11.59 11.22
N ILE A 211 0.34 10.89 12.29
CA ILE A 211 -0.98 10.86 12.90
C ILE A 211 -0.83 11.47 14.29
N GLU A 212 -1.46 12.62 14.52
CA GLU A 212 -1.43 13.23 15.85
C GLU A 212 -2.07 12.32 16.88
N LYS A 213 -1.38 12.15 18.03
CA LYS A 213 -1.87 11.30 19.11
C LYS A 213 -3.15 11.88 19.67
N LYS A 214 -4.24 11.08 19.67
CA LYS A 214 -5.43 11.37 20.47
C LYS A 214 -4.97 11.53 21.92
N GLU A 215 -4.99 12.74 22.48
CA GLU A 215 -4.83 12.93 23.92
C GLU A 215 -5.90 12.08 24.61
N ARG A 216 -5.49 10.95 25.19
CA ARG A 216 -6.35 10.21 26.11
C ARG A 216 -6.55 11.13 27.30
N ALA A 217 -7.69 11.80 27.33
CA ALA A 217 -8.21 12.47 28.51
C ALA A 217 -8.09 11.49 29.69
N ARG A 218 -7.12 11.75 30.57
CA ARG A 218 -6.92 11.02 31.81
C ARG A 218 -8.26 11.06 32.56
N ARG A 219 -8.88 9.89 32.73
CA ARG A 219 -9.92 9.67 33.73
C ARG A 219 -9.26 9.17 34.99
#